data_AF-A0A226M8U0-F1
#
_entry.id   AF-A0A226M8U0-F1
#
_cell.length_a   1.000
_cell.length_b   1.000
_cell.length_c   1.000
_cell.angle_alpha   90.00
_cell.angle_beta   90.00
_cell.angle_gamma   90.00
#
_symmetry.space_group_name_H-M   'P 1'
#
loop_
_entity.id
_entity.type
_entity.pdbx_description
1 polymer ?
#
loop_
_entity_poly.entity_id
_entity_poly.type
_entity_poly.pdbx_seq_one_letter_code
_entity_poly.pdbx_strand_id
1 'polypeptide(L)' 'MSSECSSYLNADRVLVSGFSCPRVGGDARAAYCCGFQDVKYCCDDPHSFFPYEHSYMWWL' A
#
# COMPACT_ATOMS: atom_id res chain seq x y z
N MET A 1 12.51 11.76 -1.39
CA MET A 1 11.82 11.02 -0.32
C MET A 1 10.93 9.99 -1.01
N SER A 2 11.41 8.76 -1.14
CA SER A 2 10.64 7.63 -1.69
C SER A 2 10.27 6.72 -0.54
N SER A 3 8.99 6.38 -0.36
CA SER A 3 8.59 5.39 0.64
C SER A 3 8.79 3.98 0.10
N GLU A 4 9.24 3.07 0.95
CA GLU A 4 9.23 1.64 0.65
C GLU A 4 7.96 0.99 1.21
N CYS A 5 7.16 0.37 0.35
CA CYS A 5 6.12 -0.56 0.75
C CYS A 5 6.75 -1.93 0.98
N SER A 6 6.78 -2.39 2.23
CA SER A 6 7.20 -3.74 2.57
C SER A 6 6.29 -4.80 1.94
N SER A 7 6.84 -5.99 1.67
CA SER A 7 6.06 -7.14 1.18
C SER A 7 4.91 -7.48 2.13
N TYR A 8 3.82 -8.01 1.58
CA TYR A 8 2.63 -8.37 2.34
C TYR A 8 1.92 -9.58 1.72
N LEU A 9 1.03 -10.20 2.48
CA LEU A 9 0.09 -11.20 1.96
C LEU A 9 -1.21 -10.47 1.62
N ASN A 10 -1.73 -10.67 0.42
CA ASN A 10 -3.04 -10.14 0.06
C ASN A 10 -4.17 -10.99 0.68
N ALA A 11 -5.42 -10.57 0.46
CA ALA A 11 -6.61 -11.31 0.92
C ALA A 11 -6.65 -12.78 0.46
N ASP A 12 -6.05 -13.10 -0.69
CA ASP A 12 -5.92 -14.47 -1.22
C ASP A 12 -4.71 -15.24 -0.66
N ARG A 13 -4.01 -14.67 0.32
CA ARG A 13 -2.74 -15.17 0.90
C ARG A 13 -1.61 -15.35 -0.12
N VAL A 14 -1.64 -14.57 -1.19
CA VAL A 14 -0.56 -14.47 -2.17
C VAL A 14 0.45 -13.46 -1.68
N LEU A 15 1.73 -13.84 -1.69
CA LEU A 15 2.84 -12.95 -1.33
C LEU A 15 3.04 -11.90 -2.43
N VAL A 16 2.80 -10.64 -2.07
CA VAL A 16 3.13 -9.48 -2.88
C VAL A 16 4.50 -8.96 -2.43
N SER A 17 5.45 -8.93 -3.37
CA SER A 17 6.77 -8.38 -3.12
C SER A 17 6.71 -6.91 -2.76
N GLY A 18 7.64 -6.47 -1.90
CA GLY A 18 7.78 -5.06 -1.57
C GLY A 18 8.13 -4.23 -2.80
N PHE A 19 7.79 -2.95 -2.77
CA PHE A 19 8.02 -2.03 -3.87
C PHE A 19 8.26 -0.61 -3.36
N SER A 20 9.01 0.17 -4.13
CA SER A 20 9.26 1.56 -3.82
C SER A 20 8.25 2.46 -4.53
N CYS A 21 7.89 3.57 -3.88
CA CYS A 21 7.01 4.61 -4.43
C CYS A 21 7.81 5.88 -4.78
N PRO A 22 7.49 6.57 -5.89
CA PRO A 22 6.45 6.24 -6.88
C PRO A 22 6.85 5.07 -7.79
N ARG A 23 5.84 4.39 -8.36
CA ARG A 23 6.08 3.32 -9.36
C ARG A 23 6.67 3.91 -10.64
N VAL A 24 7.51 3.14 -11.31
CA VAL A 24 8.04 3.50 -12.64
C VAL A 24 6.88 3.69 -13.60
N GLY A 25 6.77 4.88 -14.20
CA GLY A 25 5.67 5.24 -15.10
C GLY A 25 4.35 5.61 -14.40
N GLY A 26 4.34 5.66 -13.05
CA GLY A 26 3.21 6.15 -12.26
C GLY A 26 3.28 7.66 -12.00
N ASP A 27 2.34 8.17 -11.20
CA ASP A 27 2.34 9.56 -10.76
C ASP A 27 3.57 9.85 -9.88
N ALA A 28 4.37 10.85 -10.26
CA ALA A 28 5.55 11.28 -9.51
C ALA A 28 5.21 11.80 -8.09
N ARG A 29 3.97 12.23 -7.86
CA ARG A 29 3.49 12.66 -6.54
C ARG A 29 3.14 11.50 -5.62
N ALA A 30 2.94 10.29 -6.17
CA ALA A 30 2.58 9.11 -5.40
C ALA A 30 3.80 8.53 -4.64
N ALA A 31 4.38 9.32 -3.75
CA ALA A 31 5.64 9.04 -3.07
C ALA A 31 5.47 8.27 -1.75
N TYR A 32 4.23 8.01 -1.32
CA TYR A 32 3.90 7.38 -0.05
C TYR A 32 3.26 6.00 -0.23
N CYS A 33 3.46 5.14 0.77
CA CYS A 33 2.86 3.81 0.83
C CYS A 33 1.53 3.89 1.57
N CYS A 34 0.44 3.60 0.86
CA CYS A 34 -0.93 3.80 1.32
C CYS A 34 -1.73 2.50 1.20
N GLY A 35 -2.95 2.51 1.73
CA GLY A 35 -3.87 1.38 1.71
C GLY A 35 -3.88 0.60 3.02
N PHE A 36 -4.01 -0.71 2.92
CA PHE A 36 -4.26 -1.64 4.01
C PHE A 36 -3.10 -2.61 4.17
N GLN A 37 -3.08 -3.35 5.27
CA GLN A 37 -2.05 -4.35 5.54
C GLN A 37 -1.95 -5.40 4.42
N ASP A 38 -3.09 -5.73 3.81
CA ASP A 38 -3.28 -6.74 2.74
C ASP A 38 -3.47 -6.13 1.33
N VAL A 39 -3.49 -4.80 1.20
CA VAL A 39 -3.59 -4.09 -0.09
C VAL A 39 -2.83 -2.78 -0.02
N LYS A 40 -1.55 -2.79 -0.41
CA LYS A 40 -0.71 -1.59 -0.42
C LYS A 40 -0.60 -1.01 -1.83
N TYR A 41 -0.61 0.32 -1.94
CA TYR A 41 -0.43 1.05 -3.19
C TYR A 41 0.30 2.38 -2.96
N CYS A 42 0.84 2.98 -4.03
CA CYS A 42 1.46 4.29 -3.95
C CYS A 42 0.41 5.39 -4.02
N CYS A 43 0.46 6.38 -3.12
CA CYS A 43 -0.38 7.57 -3.16
C CYS A 43 0.40 8.83 -2.73
N ASP A 44 -0.24 10.00 -2.86
CA ASP A 44 0.36 11.32 -2.56
C ASP A 44 0.05 11.82 -1.14
N ASP A 45 -0.72 11.07 -0.35
CA ASP A 45 -1.07 11.37 1.05
C ASP A 45 -0.35 10.43 2.06
N PRO A 46 0.52 10.96 2.94
CA PRO A 46 1.22 10.17 3.94
C PRO A 46 0.33 9.54 5.03
N HIS A 47 -0.92 9.97 5.20
CA HIS A 47 -1.82 9.47 6.26
C HIS A 47 -2.80 8.40 5.79
N SER A 48 -2.75 8.04 4.51
CA SER A 48 -3.68 7.08 3.90
C SER A 48 -3.25 5.62 4.07
N PHE A 49 -2.42 5.30 5.08
CA PHE A 49 -2.08 3.92 5.46
C PHE A 49 -2.84 3.49 6.72
N PHE A 50 -3.50 2.34 6.62
CA PHE A 50 -4.28 1.73 7.68
C PHE A 50 -3.68 0.35 8.03
N PRO A 51 -3.31 0.10 9.30
CA PRO A 51 -2.63 -1.12 9.71
C PRO A 51 -3.55 -2.35 9.82
N TYR A 52 -4.78 -2.28 9.29
CA TYR A 52 -5.78 -3.35 9.33
C TYR A 52 -5.93 -3.98 7.94
N GLU A 53 -6.49 -5.19 7.87
CA GLU A 53 -6.88 -5.78 6.58
C GLU A 53 -8.08 -5.01 6.01
N HIS A 54 -8.10 -4.86 4.69
CA HIS A 54 -9.19 -4.18 3.96
C HIS A 54 -10.55 -4.81 4.27
N SER A 55 -10.58 -6.11 4.55
CA SER A 55 -11.77 -6.85 4.98
C SER A 55 -12.43 -6.21 6.20
N TYR A 56 -11.66 -5.74 7.20
CA TYR A 56 -12.17 -5.15 8.45
C TYR A 56 -13.02 -3.89 8.24
N MET A 57 -12.82 -3.13 7.16
CA MET A 57 -13.64 -1.94 6.88
C MET A 57 -15.08 -2.27 6.47
N TRP A 58 -15.36 -3.47 5.96
CA TRP A 58 -16.70 -3.90 5.56
C TRP A 58 -17.48 -4.61 6.69
N TRP A 59 -16.86 -4.75 7.87
CA TRP A 59 -17.47 -5.32 9.08
C TRP A 59 -17.99 -4.26 10.06
N LEU A 60 -17.95 -2.98 9.69
CA LEU A 60 -18.51 -1.82 10.42
C LEU A 60 -19.64 -1.18 9.61
#